data_AF-A0A519ZAC8-F1
#
_entry.id   AF-A0A519ZAC8-F1
#
_cell.length_a   1.000
_cell.length_b   1.000
_cell.length_c   1.000
_cell.angle_alpha   90.00
_cell.angle_beta   90.00
_cell.angle_gamma   90.00
#
_symmetry.space_group_name_H-M   'P 1'
#
loop_
_entity.id
_entity.type
_entity.pdbx_description
1 polymer ?
#
loop_
_entity_poly.entity_id
_entity_poly.type
_entity_poly.pdbx_seq_one_letter_code
_entity_poly.pdbx_strand_id
1 'polypeptide(L)'
;ALVLSTYITEPFFSKPVEVITRWVAIFLFMLGLDSRHCLSMYNYWIYASVFFIVIALLMILLHGYGKFERQQRAIVSMICTASRPEFVFTILYFDIVISLFRFNRIEYPVLIGFGFLLAINRPIVWLVQYISKLITSLDASSSKIYYVGRVIGHESTDLYKVEVEIDNAQRQHDLKGKLVYLENVTNGTVGIVINERILLGKKWLDVLSLRDGQHNLISFSITSLMPLSGERSIYSKSNAVYLFNLESIDEQLRKIIETNAIYSNFNSLVGTVWEGSTINKIRFNKLFSDELQLERMIGEGSIIETTIANESVLYQIIDARTNEESLEFKDTHGFTIGTAQKLGQYNMDLKELNTVKWLPEIYNPAFLLDPSQLEYNSADFIGRLPNTNYGIPIRNPNELVTHNTAILGILGIGKSCLTFELLQKLLNSTDVKVFCIDLTNQYAKALPSYIAAELIQQDFSSEAIKKLKDNNI
;
A
#
# COMPACT_ATOMS: atom_id res chain seq x y z
N ALA A 1 -5.88 20.04 44.55
CA ALA A 1 -6.99 20.72 43.83
C ALA A 1 -6.52 21.31 42.50
N LEU A 2 -5.52 22.21 42.51
CA LEU A 2 -5.00 22.89 41.31
C LEU A 2 -4.52 21.91 40.21
N VAL A 3 -3.67 20.93 40.55
CA VAL A 3 -3.16 19.93 39.60
C VAL A 3 -4.26 19.02 39.03
N LEU A 4 -5.22 18.61 39.86
CA LEU A 4 -6.32 17.73 39.44
C LEU A 4 -7.30 18.45 38.48
N SER A 5 -7.55 19.73 38.75
CA SER A 5 -8.45 20.58 37.96
C SER A 5 -7.85 20.98 36.62
N THR A 6 -6.54 21.20 36.52
CA THR A 6 -5.90 21.73 35.31
C THR A 6 -5.60 20.65 34.28
N TYR A 7 -5.40 19.39 34.70
CA TYR A 7 -4.89 18.35 33.80
C TYR A 7 -5.87 17.21 33.49
N ILE A 8 -6.93 17.01 34.28
CA ILE A 8 -7.87 15.89 34.08
C ILE A 8 -9.18 16.33 33.39
N THR A 9 -9.61 17.59 33.58
CA THR A 9 -10.98 18.00 33.26
C THR A 9 -11.17 18.96 32.08
N GLU A 10 -10.15 19.56 31.49
CA GLU A 10 -10.35 20.42 30.31
C GLU A 10 -9.41 20.04 29.16
N PRO A 11 -10.02 19.72 28.00
CA PRO A 11 -9.76 20.59 26.88
C PRO A 11 -11.08 21.01 26.19
N PHE A 12 -11.32 22.32 26.19
CA PHE A 12 -12.27 23.07 25.38
C PHE A 12 -13.77 23.00 25.78
N PHE A 13 -14.28 24.18 26.18
CA PHE A 13 -15.65 24.53 26.61
C PHE A 13 -15.97 24.30 28.09
N SER A 14 -15.48 25.20 28.94
CA SER A 14 -15.94 25.31 30.32
C SER A 14 -17.45 25.60 30.34
N LYS A 15 -18.27 24.63 30.75
CA LYS A 15 -19.72 24.83 30.87
C LYS A 15 -20.02 25.68 32.11
N PRO A 16 -21.13 26.45 32.16
CA PRO A 16 -21.56 27.17 33.38
C PRO A 16 -21.64 26.28 34.63
N VAL A 17 -21.82 24.97 34.47
CA VAL A 17 -21.79 23.96 35.54
C VAL A 17 -20.40 23.87 36.22
N GLU A 18 -19.32 24.04 35.47
CA GLU A 18 -17.95 23.98 36.02
C GLU A 18 -17.63 25.22 36.85
N VAL A 19 -18.17 26.38 36.47
CA VAL A 19 -18.11 27.62 37.26
C VAL A 19 -18.75 27.38 38.63
N ILE A 20 -19.96 26.80 38.66
CA ILE A 20 -20.65 26.46 39.92
C ILE A 20 -19.78 25.54 40.77
N THR A 21 -19.25 24.47 40.19
CA THR A 21 -18.44 23.48 40.91
C THR A 21 -17.22 24.11 41.58
N ARG A 22 -16.51 24.99 40.86
CA ARG A 22 -15.31 25.68 41.37
C ARG A 22 -15.63 26.66 42.50
N TRP A 23 -16.64 27.52 42.31
CA TRP A 23 -17.02 28.51 43.31
C TRP A 23 -17.72 27.90 44.53
N VAL A 24 -18.44 26.77 44.38
CA VAL A 24 -18.94 25.98 45.51
C VAL A 24 -17.79 25.38 46.30
N ALA A 25 -16.75 24.85 45.64
CA ALA A 25 -15.57 24.33 46.34
C ALA A 25 -14.85 25.42 47.15
N ILE A 26 -14.70 26.63 46.59
CA ILE A 26 -14.12 27.78 47.29
C ILE A 26 -15.01 28.22 48.44
N PHE A 27 -16.33 28.27 48.24
CA PHE A 27 -17.29 28.60 49.29
C PHE A 27 -17.23 27.63 50.47
N LEU A 28 -17.22 26.32 50.20
CA LEU A 28 -17.09 25.29 51.23
C LEU A 28 -15.73 25.37 51.94
N PHE A 29 -14.65 25.61 51.19
CA PHE A 29 -13.33 25.84 51.77
C PHE A 29 -13.33 27.03 52.73
N MET A 30 -13.93 28.16 52.35
CA MET A 30 -14.04 29.35 53.21
C MET A 30 -14.92 29.13 54.44
N LEU A 31 -15.98 28.32 54.34
CA LEU A 31 -16.82 27.97 55.49
C LEU A 31 -16.08 27.08 56.50
N GLY A 32 -15.19 26.20 56.02
CA GLY A 32 -14.39 25.29 56.83
C GLY A 32 -13.19 25.92 57.55
N LEU A 33 -12.94 27.23 57.37
CA LEU A 33 -11.84 27.91 58.07
C LEU A 33 -12.27 28.34 59.48
N ASP A 34 -11.62 27.77 60.50
CA ASP A 34 -11.85 28.13 61.91
C ASP A 34 -11.36 29.55 62.24
N SER A 35 -10.29 30.02 61.58
CA SER A 35 -9.65 31.32 61.82
C SER A 35 -10.04 32.36 60.76
N ARG A 36 -11.32 32.73 60.71
CA ARG A 36 -11.91 33.62 59.67
C ARG A 36 -11.27 35.02 59.61
N HIS A 37 -10.75 35.51 60.73
CA HIS A 37 -10.10 36.83 60.82
C HIS A 37 -8.68 36.86 60.24
N CYS A 38 -8.08 35.70 59.96
CA CYS A 38 -6.71 35.62 59.47
C CYS A 38 -6.58 35.76 57.95
N LEU A 39 -7.68 35.73 57.19
CA LEU A 39 -7.68 35.93 55.74
C LEU A 39 -8.13 37.34 55.38
N SER A 40 -7.27 38.12 54.72
CA SER A 40 -7.52 39.54 54.43
C SER A 40 -8.77 39.76 53.58
N MET A 41 -9.05 38.87 52.62
CA MET A 41 -10.16 39.03 51.67
C MET A 41 -11.33 38.05 51.93
N TYR A 42 -11.49 37.54 53.15
CA TYR A 42 -12.51 36.54 53.50
C TYR A 42 -13.92 36.90 53.03
N ASN A 43 -14.39 38.10 53.36
CA ASN A 43 -15.73 38.55 52.99
C ASN A 43 -15.89 38.67 51.45
N TYR A 44 -14.85 39.12 50.75
CA TYR A 44 -14.86 39.23 49.29
C TYR A 44 -14.94 37.86 48.62
N TRP A 45 -14.26 36.84 49.13
CA TRP A 45 -14.35 35.48 48.60
C TRP A 45 -15.74 34.86 48.78
N ILE A 46 -16.39 35.11 49.93
CA ILE A 46 -17.77 34.67 50.15
C ILE A 46 -18.72 35.37 49.16
N TYR A 47 -18.65 36.70 49.05
CA TYR A 47 -19.52 37.45 48.14
C TYR A 47 -19.28 37.07 46.67
N ALA A 48 -18.02 36.90 46.25
CA ALA A 48 -17.67 36.46 44.91
C ALA A 48 -18.22 35.05 44.64
N SER A 49 -18.06 34.11 45.59
CA SER A 49 -18.57 32.75 45.43
C SER A 49 -20.09 32.73 45.26
N VAL A 50 -20.82 33.44 46.12
CA VAL A 50 -22.28 33.55 46.01
C VAL A 50 -22.68 34.21 44.69
N PHE A 51 -22.02 35.32 44.30
CA PHE A 51 -22.30 36.02 43.04
C PHE A 51 -22.09 35.10 41.83
N PHE A 52 -20.95 34.42 41.74
CA PHE A 52 -20.64 33.54 40.61
C PHE A 52 -21.52 32.29 40.55
N ILE A 53 -21.93 31.74 41.69
CA ILE A 53 -22.89 30.62 41.74
C ILE A 53 -24.27 31.09 41.26
N VAL A 54 -24.78 32.21 41.77
CA VAL A 54 -26.12 32.74 41.42
C VAL A 54 -26.18 33.13 39.95
N ILE A 55 -25.17 33.84 39.44
CA ILE A 55 -25.15 34.26 38.04
C ILE A 55 -25.00 33.06 37.09
N ALA A 56 -24.21 32.04 37.44
CA ALA A 56 -24.11 30.82 36.64
C ALA A 56 -25.42 30.03 36.63
N LEU A 57 -26.11 29.93 37.77
CA LEU A 57 -27.42 29.27 37.88
C LEU A 57 -28.49 30.02 37.08
N LEU A 58 -28.47 31.36 37.12
CA LEU A 58 -29.35 32.21 36.32
C LEU A 58 -29.10 32.04 34.82
N MET A 59 -27.84 31.90 34.39
CA MET A 59 -27.50 31.64 32.98
C MET A 59 -27.96 30.26 32.50
N ILE A 60 -27.98 29.25 33.38
CA ILE A 60 -28.55 27.93 33.10
C ILE A 60 -30.08 28.02 33.00
N LEU A 61 -30.74 28.76 33.89
CA LEU A 61 -32.20 28.92 33.89
C LEU A 61 -32.73 29.72 32.69
N LEU A 62 -31.96 30.72 32.23
CA LEU A 62 -32.28 31.50 31.04
C LEU A 62 -31.90 30.79 29.72
N HIS A 63 -31.33 29.58 29.79
CA HIS A 63 -31.01 28.79 28.61
C HIS A 63 -32.30 28.42 27.85
N GLY A 64 -32.42 28.89 26.60
CA GLY A 64 -33.59 28.66 25.75
C GLY A 64 -34.50 29.87 25.52
N TYR A 65 -34.27 31.02 26.17
CA TYR A 65 -35.00 32.26 25.90
C TYR A 65 -34.36 33.07 24.76
N GLY A 66 -34.89 32.94 23.54
CA GLY A 66 -34.32 33.51 22.31
C GLY A 66 -34.19 35.04 22.24
N LYS A 67 -34.82 35.80 23.15
CA LYS A 67 -34.82 37.28 23.11
C LYS A 67 -33.49 37.91 23.58
N PHE A 68 -32.65 37.18 24.32
CA PHE A 68 -31.42 37.70 24.96
C PHE A 68 -30.14 36.90 24.66
N GLU A 69 -30.16 36.08 23.62
CA GLU A 69 -29.11 35.09 23.33
C GLU A 69 -27.69 35.70 23.16
N ARG A 70 -27.59 36.89 22.55
CA ARG A 70 -26.31 37.60 22.36
C ARG A 70 -25.72 38.11 23.68
N GLN A 71 -26.54 38.62 24.58
CA GLN A 71 -26.11 39.09 25.90
C GLN A 71 -25.75 37.90 26.80
N GLN A 72 -26.53 36.82 26.74
CA GLN A 72 -26.25 35.58 27.47
C GLN A 72 -24.90 34.97 27.06
N ARG A 73 -24.60 34.88 25.75
CA ARG A 73 -23.29 34.39 25.28
C ARG A 73 -22.12 35.24 25.76
N ALA A 74 -22.29 36.57 25.78
CA ALA A 74 -21.25 37.47 26.28
C ALA A 74 -21.03 37.29 27.80
N ILE A 75 -22.10 37.21 28.59
CA ILE A 75 -22.03 37.02 30.04
C ILE A 75 -21.43 35.65 30.39
N VAL A 76 -21.85 34.57 29.71
CA VAL A 76 -21.28 33.23 29.89
C VAL A 76 -19.78 33.23 29.58
N SER A 77 -19.36 33.87 28.49
CA SER A 77 -17.93 33.98 28.13
C SER A 77 -17.12 34.73 29.20
N MET A 78 -17.65 35.85 29.72
CA MET A 78 -17.01 36.62 30.80
C MET A 78 -16.87 35.79 32.08
N ILE A 79 -17.96 35.15 32.52
CA ILE A 79 -17.97 34.34 33.74
C ILE A 79 -17.01 33.15 33.61
N CYS A 80 -17.03 32.46 32.49
CA CYS A 80 -16.15 31.32 32.24
C CYS A 80 -14.67 31.72 32.20
N THR A 81 -14.36 32.88 31.60
CA THR A 81 -13.00 33.40 31.54
C THR A 81 -12.50 33.86 32.91
N ALA A 82 -13.33 34.55 33.69
CA ALA A 82 -13.01 34.97 35.06
C ALA A 82 -12.90 33.78 36.03
N SER A 83 -13.60 32.68 35.76
CA SER A 83 -13.66 31.48 36.61
C SER A 83 -12.73 30.37 36.15
N ARG A 84 -11.73 30.69 35.31
CA ARG A 84 -10.68 29.75 34.92
C ARG A 84 -9.89 29.30 36.16
N PRO A 85 -9.63 28.00 36.34
CA PRO A 85 -9.02 27.48 37.55
C PRO A 85 -7.61 28.05 37.75
N GLU A 86 -6.87 28.30 36.68
CA GLU A 86 -5.53 28.91 36.74
C GLU A 86 -5.59 30.33 37.31
N PHE A 87 -6.68 31.06 37.09
CA PHE A 87 -6.80 32.43 37.57
C PHE A 87 -7.32 32.45 39.01
N VAL A 88 -8.45 31.80 39.27
CA VAL A 88 -9.13 31.86 40.57
C VAL A 88 -8.30 31.23 41.67
N PHE A 89 -7.74 30.03 41.45
CA PHE A 89 -6.95 29.36 42.49
C PHE A 89 -5.57 29.98 42.69
N THR A 90 -4.99 30.62 41.67
CA THR A 90 -3.74 31.37 41.83
C THR A 90 -3.95 32.61 42.69
N ILE A 91 -5.02 33.38 42.45
CA ILE A 91 -5.35 34.55 43.28
C ILE A 91 -5.66 34.09 44.72
N LEU A 92 -6.44 33.02 44.88
CA LEU A 92 -6.74 32.45 46.19
C LEU A 92 -5.46 31.99 46.92
N TYR A 93 -4.54 31.33 46.21
CA TYR A 93 -3.27 30.90 46.78
C TYR A 93 -2.45 32.08 47.29
N PHE A 94 -2.30 33.15 46.49
CA PHE A 94 -1.56 34.33 46.93
C PHE A 94 -2.24 35.05 48.10
N ASP A 95 -3.57 35.13 48.12
CA ASP A 95 -4.32 35.71 49.24
C ASP A 95 -4.08 34.92 50.54
N ILE A 96 -4.06 33.59 50.48
CA ILE A 96 -3.74 32.72 51.62
C ILE A 96 -2.29 32.93 52.09
N VAL A 97 -1.33 32.91 51.17
CA VAL A 97 0.10 33.08 51.51
C VAL A 97 0.37 34.46 52.11
N ILE A 98 -0.20 35.51 51.53
CA ILE A 98 -0.05 36.89 52.02
C ILE A 98 -0.75 37.06 53.37
N SER A 99 -1.93 36.47 53.55
CA SER A 99 -2.69 36.70 54.78
C SER A 99 -2.13 35.92 55.97
N LEU A 100 -1.68 34.67 55.78
CA LEU A 100 -1.22 33.81 56.87
C LEU A 100 0.28 33.90 57.13
N PHE A 101 1.11 34.08 56.10
CA PHE A 101 2.55 33.92 56.22
C PHE A 101 3.34 35.22 56.16
N ARG A 102 2.71 36.39 55.94
CA ARG A 102 3.40 37.70 55.78
C ARG A 102 4.40 38.04 56.87
N PHE A 103 4.18 37.58 58.10
CA PHE A 103 5.06 37.88 59.24
C PHE A 103 6.17 36.83 59.46
N ASN A 104 6.18 35.72 58.72
CA ASN A 104 7.19 34.67 58.85
C ASN A 104 8.37 34.91 57.89
N ARG A 105 9.59 35.04 58.43
CA ARG A 105 10.78 35.43 57.64
C ARG A 105 11.25 34.38 56.64
N ILE A 106 10.97 33.10 56.88
CA ILE A 106 11.47 31.99 56.06
C ILE A 106 10.39 31.46 55.12
N GLU A 107 9.20 31.17 55.65
CA GLU A 107 8.12 30.53 54.89
C GLU A 107 7.52 31.46 53.83
N TYR A 108 7.43 32.76 54.10
CA TYR A 108 6.86 33.74 53.19
C TYR A 108 7.56 33.82 51.82
N PRO A 109 8.89 34.09 51.73
CA PRO A 109 9.56 34.16 50.44
C PRO A 109 9.55 32.82 49.70
N VAL A 110 9.59 31.68 50.41
CA VAL A 110 9.53 30.34 49.81
C VAL A 110 8.16 30.07 49.18
N LEU A 111 7.07 30.33 49.90
CA LEU A 111 5.71 30.11 49.42
C LEU A 111 5.31 31.09 48.29
N ILE A 112 5.79 32.33 48.34
CA ILE A 112 5.63 33.30 47.24
C ILE A 112 6.40 32.85 46.01
N GLY A 113 7.66 32.42 46.16
CA GLY A 113 8.47 31.89 45.05
C GLY A 113 7.83 30.65 44.42
N PHE A 114 7.32 29.73 45.25
CA PHE A 114 6.56 28.57 44.78
C PHE A 114 5.27 28.97 44.04
N GLY A 115 4.56 29.98 44.52
CA GLY A 115 3.38 30.54 43.86
C GLY A 115 3.67 31.07 42.45
N PHE A 116 4.76 31.80 42.28
CA PHE A 116 5.18 32.29 40.96
C PHE A 116 5.58 31.14 40.02
N LEU A 117 6.22 30.09 40.55
CA LEU A 117 6.58 28.90 39.76
C LEU A 117 5.33 28.17 39.25
N LEU A 118 4.28 28.06 40.07
CA LEU A 118 2.99 27.49 39.67
C LEU A 118 2.21 28.39 38.70
N ALA A 119 2.26 29.71 38.88
CA ALA A 119 1.52 30.67 38.05
C ALA A 119 2.09 30.80 36.63
N ILE A 120 3.42 30.69 36.49
CA ILE A 120 4.08 30.64 35.19
C ILE A 120 3.88 29.22 34.68
N ASN A 121 2.83 28.96 33.90
CA ASN A 121 2.41 27.61 33.47
C ASN A 121 3.41 26.88 32.52
N ARG A 122 4.59 27.46 32.22
CA ARG A 122 5.57 26.96 31.23
C ARG A 122 6.67 26.01 31.72
N PRO A 123 7.24 26.11 32.95
CA PRO A 123 8.31 25.22 33.40
C PRO A 123 7.79 23.83 33.70
N ILE A 124 6.54 23.66 34.16
CA ILE A 124 5.93 22.33 34.36
C ILE A 124 5.74 21.63 33.01
N VAL A 125 5.20 22.33 32.02
CA VAL A 125 5.06 21.81 30.64
C VAL A 125 6.43 21.48 30.06
N TRP A 126 7.43 22.35 30.26
CA TRP A 126 8.80 22.11 29.82
C TRP A 126 9.43 20.89 30.51
N LEU A 127 9.22 20.72 31.82
CA LEU A 127 9.76 19.60 32.59
C LEU A 127 9.12 18.27 32.17
N VAL A 128 7.81 18.26 31.93
CA VAL A 128 7.09 17.08 31.39
C VAL A 128 7.62 16.73 30.00
N GLN A 129 7.80 17.72 29.11
CA GLN A 129 8.38 17.50 27.79
C GLN A 129 9.85 17.07 27.84
N TYR A 130 10.61 17.57 28.81
CA TYR A 130 12.01 17.23 29.01
C TYR A 130 12.16 15.78 29.50
N ILE A 131 11.33 15.38 30.48
CA ILE A 131 11.28 13.99 30.97
C ILE A 131 10.79 13.04 29.87
N SER A 132 9.77 13.42 29.08
CA SER A 132 9.32 12.57 27.96
C SER A 132 10.39 12.44 26.87
N LYS A 133 11.19 13.47 26.61
CA LYS A 133 12.35 13.41 25.70
C LYS A 133 13.46 12.50 26.22
N LEU A 134 13.72 12.49 27.53
CA LEU A 134 14.73 11.61 28.13
C LEU A 134 14.30 10.13 28.12
N ILE A 135 13.00 9.87 28.34
CA ILE A 135 12.44 8.51 28.27
C ILE A 135 12.45 7.99 26.82
N THR A 136 12.05 8.83 25.86
CA THR A 136 12.04 8.43 24.43
C THR A 136 13.46 8.28 23.83
N SER A 137 14.48 8.92 24.42
CA SER A 137 15.87 8.76 23.98
C SER A 137 16.53 7.45 24.44
N LEU A 138 16.00 6.81 25.50
CA LEU A 138 16.51 5.52 26.00
C LEU A 138 15.99 4.33 25.16
N ASP A 139 14.82 4.47 24.53
CA ASP A 139 14.21 3.47 23.62
C ASP A 139 14.60 3.67 22.14
N ALA A 140 15.54 4.58 21.84
CA ALA A 140 15.91 5.00 20.49
C ALA A 140 16.73 3.97 19.68
N SER A 141 16.73 2.70 20.08
CA SER A 141 17.15 1.58 19.20
C SER A 141 15.96 0.90 18.50
N SER A 142 14.72 1.31 18.79
CA SER A 142 13.54 0.75 18.14
C SER A 142 13.28 1.43 16.78
N SER A 143 13.15 0.59 15.78
CA SER A 143 12.75 0.88 14.41
C SER A 143 11.65 1.92 14.26
N LYS A 144 11.87 2.91 13.38
CA LYS A 144 10.86 3.93 13.05
C LYS A 144 9.74 3.31 12.21
N ILE A 145 8.67 2.89 12.87
CA ILE A 145 7.40 2.54 12.24
C ILE A 145 6.65 3.84 11.97
N TYR A 146 6.28 4.09 10.71
CA TYR A 146 5.59 5.32 10.32
C TYR A 146 4.13 5.03 10.03
N TYR A 147 3.22 5.74 10.69
CA TYR A 147 1.81 5.69 10.31
C TYR A 147 1.64 6.20 8.87
N VAL A 148 0.91 5.46 8.04
CA VAL A 148 0.62 5.78 6.64
C VAL A 148 -0.83 6.24 6.50
N GLY A 149 -1.77 5.48 7.03
CA GLY A 149 -3.19 5.73 6.77
C GLY A 149 -4.10 4.71 7.44
N ARG A 150 -5.32 4.56 6.90
CA ARG A 150 -6.28 3.59 7.40
C ARG A 150 -6.86 2.74 6.28
N VAL A 151 -7.15 1.48 6.61
CA VAL A 151 -7.93 0.60 5.72
C VAL A 151 -9.37 1.10 5.71
N ILE A 152 -9.87 1.41 4.52
CA ILE A 152 -11.26 1.86 4.29
C ILE A 152 -12.15 0.76 3.71
N GLY A 153 -11.56 -0.28 3.14
CA GLY A 153 -12.28 -1.37 2.50
C GLY A 153 -11.34 -2.43 1.93
N HIS A 154 -11.95 -3.48 1.38
CA HIS A 154 -11.26 -4.56 0.69
C HIS A 154 -12.01 -4.89 -0.61
N GLU A 155 -11.30 -5.13 -1.71
CA GLU A 155 -11.90 -5.60 -2.98
C GLU A 155 -11.93 -7.13 -3.06
N SER A 156 -11.02 -7.79 -2.33
CA SER A 156 -10.97 -9.25 -2.20
C SER A 156 -10.47 -9.63 -0.81
N THR A 157 -10.27 -10.93 -0.57
CA THR A 157 -9.67 -11.43 0.67
C THR A 157 -8.27 -10.87 0.93
N ASP A 158 -7.55 -10.51 -0.13
CA ASP A 158 -6.13 -10.15 -0.06
C ASP A 158 -5.83 -8.72 -0.54
N LEU A 159 -6.77 -8.05 -1.20
CA LEU A 159 -6.59 -6.70 -1.72
C LEU A 159 -7.32 -5.66 -0.86
N TYR A 160 -6.54 -4.84 -0.16
CA TYR A 160 -7.01 -3.79 0.76
C TYR A 160 -6.87 -2.41 0.13
N LYS A 161 -7.88 -1.55 0.35
CA LYS A 161 -7.82 -0.13 0.03
C LYS A 161 -7.44 0.67 1.26
N VAL A 162 -6.39 1.47 1.14
CA VAL A 162 -5.87 2.31 2.23
C VAL A 162 -5.98 3.77 1.84
N GLU A 163 -6.58 4.59 2.71
CA GLU A 163 -6.61 6.04 2.58
C GLU A 163 -5.44 6.65 3.36
N VAL A 164 -4.57 7.39 2.68
CA VAL A 164 -3.48 8.16 3.29
C VAL A 164 -4.02 9.50 3.76
N GLU A 165 -3.82 9.82 5.04
CA GLU A 165 -4.29 11.09 5.61
C GLU A 165 -3.59 12.30 4.96
N ILE A 166 -4.32 13.40 4.80
CA ILE A 166 -3.90 14.60 4.05
C ILE A 166 -2.60 15.20 4.60
N ASP A 167 -2.44 15.19 5.93
CA ASP A 167 -1.33 15.79 6.66
C ASP A 167 -0.13 14.83 6.83
N ASN A 168 -0.17 13.65 6.22
CA ASN A 168 0.90 12.68 6.36
C ASN A 168 2.11 13.05 5.49
N ALA A 169 3.30 13.12 6.09
CA ALA A 169 4.55 13.34 5.37
C ALA A 169 4.82 12.27 4.29
N GLN A 170 4.34 11.04 4.49
CA GLN A 170 4.48 9.94 3.53
C GLN A 170 3.65 10.12 2.25
N ARG A 171 2.75 11.10 2.22
CA ARG A 171 1.93 11.39 1.05
C ARG A 171 2.75 11.80 -0.18
N GLN A 172 3.90 12.46 0.03
CA GLN A 172 4.76 12.94 -1.06
C GLN A 172 5.74 11.88 -1.58
N HIS A 173 5.92 10.78 -0.85
CA HIS A 173 6.83 9.71 -1.22
C HIS A 173 6.10 8.65 -2.05
N ASP A 174 6.83 8.01 -2.98
CA ASP A 174 6.37 6.79 -3.64
C ASP A 174 6.49 5.62 -2.64
N LEU A 175 5.34 5.02 -2.31
CA LEU A 175 5.22 3.89 -1.40
C LEU A 175 5.04 2.58 -2.15
N LYS A 176 4.97 2.61 -3.49
CA LYS A 176 4.84 1.39 -4.30
C LYS A 176 6.02 0.45 -4.07
N GLY A 177 5.72 -0.83 -3.86
CA GLY A 177 6.70 -1.86 -3.51
C GLY A 177 7.17 -1.84 -2.06
N LYS A 178 6.70 -0.88 -1.23
CA LYS A 178 7.03 -0.87 0.19
C LYS A 178 6.12 -1.82 0.97
N LEU A 179 6.68 -2.37 2.04
CA LEU A 179 5.95 -3.21 2.99
C LEU A 179 5.18 -2.36 3.98
N VAL A 180 3.97 -2.80 4.26
CA VAL A 180 3.07 -2.17 5.21
C VAL A 180 2.46 -3.21 6.13
N TYR A 181 2.23 -2.81 7.37
CA TYR A 181 1.52 -3.59 8.37
C TYR A 181 0.09 -3.06 8.46
N LEU A 182 -0.87 -3.96 8.24
CA LEU A 182 -2.30 -3.70 8.32
C LEU A 182 -2.79 -4.13 9.71
N GLU A 183 -3.16 -3.19 10.57
CA GLU A 183 -3.65 -3.50 11.91
C GLU A 183 -5.06 -4.12 11.87
N ASN A 184 -5.24 -5.25 12.57
CA ASN A 184 -6.55 -5.83 12.86
C ASN A 184 -6.72 -5.98 14.40
N VAL A 185 -7.90 -6.41 14.87
CA VAL A 185 -8.33 -6.34 16.27
C VAL A 185 -7.37 -7.03 17.27
N THR A 186 -6.64 -8.06 16.84
CA THR A 186 -5.73 -8.85 17.70
C THR A 186 -4.31 -8.96 17.13
N ASN A 187 -4.18 -9.28 15.85
CA ASN A 187 -2.92 -9.34 15.11
C ASN A 187 -3.01 -8.39 13.91
N GLY A 188 -1.90 -8.05 13.27
CA GLY A 188 -1.94 -7.40 11.97
C GLY A 188 -1.23 -8.21 10.91
N THR A 189 -1.56 -7.91 9.66
CA THR A 189 -1.14 -8.65 8.48
C THR A 189 -0.12 -7.86 7.70
N VAL A 190 0.90 -8.54 7.17
CA VAL A 190 1.85 -7.93 6.26
C VAL A 190 1.25 -7.80 4.87
N GLY A 191 1.38 -6.63 4.27
CA GLY A 191 1.07 -6.39 2.88
C GLY A 191 2.16 -5.61 2.16
N ILE A 192 2.04 -5.57 0.84
CA ILE A 192 2.87 -4.78 -0.06
C ILE A 192 1.99 -3.82 -0.85
N VAL A 193 2.43 -2.57 -0.99
CA VAL A 193 1.72 -1.58 -1.81
C VAL A 193 1.95 -1.90 -3.28
N ILE A 194 0.90 -2.30 -4.00
CA ILE A 194 0.99 -2.67 -5.43
C ILE A 194 0.63 -1.49 -6.36
N ASN A 195 -0.16 -0.54 -5.86
CA ASN A 195 -0.62 0.60 -6.64
C ASN A 195 -0.87 1.83 -5.77
N GLU A 196 -0.76 3.01 -6.38
CA GLU A 196 -1.06 4.29 -5.76
C GLU A 196 -1.91 5.14 -6.69
N ARG A 197 -2.94 5.80 -6.15
CA ARG A 197 -3.79 6.72 -6.91
C ARG A 197 -4.07 7.99 -6.11
N ILE A 198 -4.10 9.13 -6.78
CA ILE A 198 -4.45 10.42 -6.16
C ILE A 198 -5.80 10.85 -6.73
N LEU A 199 -6.81 10.97 -5.86
CA LEU A 199 -8.18 11.30 -6.22
C LEU A 199 -8.69 12.39 -5.29
N LEU A 200 -9.25 13.48 -5.82
CA LEU A 200 -9.79 14.61 -5.04
C LEU A 200 -8.86 15.13 -3.92
N GLY A 201 -7.54 15.12 -4.16
CA GLY A 201 -6.57 15.55 -3.15
C GLY A 201 -6.42 14.59 -1.96
N LYS A 202 -6.84 13.32 -2.12
CA LYS A 202 -6.51 12.19 -1.24
C LYS A 202 -5.63 11.21 -1.98
N LYS A 203 -4.70 10.55 -1.27
CA LYS A 203 -3.87 9.48 -1.83
C LYS A 203 -4.42 8.15 -1.32
N TRP A 204 -4.68 7.23 -2.24
CA TRP A 204 -5.14 5.88 -1.96
C TRP A 204 -4.09 4.87 -2.38
N LEU A 205 -3.93 3.82 -1.59
CA LEU A 205 -3.03 2.73 -1.87
C LEU A 205 -3.85 1.45 -2.02
N ASP A 206 -3.49 0.64 -3.01
CA ASP A 206 -3.95 -0.74 -3.09
C ASP A 206 -2.84 -1.62 -2.49
N VAL A 207 -3.17 -2.34 -1.43
CA VAL A 207 -2.25 -3.15 -0.64
C VAL A 207 -2.62 -4.61 -0.78
N LEU A 208 -1.70 -5.44 -1.25
CA LEU A 208 -1.88 -6.88 -1.36
C LEU A 208 -1.27 -7.57 -0.13
N SER A 209 -2.06 -8.37 0.60
CA SER A 209 -1.53 -9.12 1.74
C SER A 209 -0.64 -10.28 1.32
N LEU A 210 0.41 -10.51 2.10
CA LEU A 210 1.35 -11.60 1.87
C LEU A 210 0.89 -12.87 2.61
N ARG A 211 1.00 -14.00 1.93
CA ARG A 211 0.73 -15.33 2.47
C ARG A 211 2.02 -16.13 2.63
N ASP A 212 2.06 -17.02 3.62
CA ASP A 212 3.14 -17.97 3.80
C ASP A 212 3.02 -19.15 2.81
N GLY A 213 3.99 -20.08 2.84
CA GLY A 213 3.97 -21.28 1.99
C GLY A 213 2.82 -22.26 2.27
N GLN A 214 2.06 -22.05 3.36
CA GLN A 214 0.86 -22.82 3.71
C GLN A 214 -0.43 -22.07 3.32
N HIS A 215 -0.31 -20.96 2.59
CA HIS A 215 -1.40 -20.06 2.19
C HIS A 215 -2.08 -19.32 3.35
N ASN A 216 -1.46 -19.27 4.53
CA ASN A 216 -1.96 -18.48 5.64
C ASN A 216 -1.44 -17.04 5.54
N LEU A 217 -2.23 -16.06 6.00
CA LEU A 217 -1.79 -14.67 6.07
C LEU A 217 -0.59 -14.54 7.01
N ILE A 218 0.46 -13.87 6.54
CA ILE A 218 1.61 -13.54 7.39
C ILE A 218 1.16 -12.48 8.39
N SER A 219 0.90 -12.92 9.62
CA SER A 219 0.42 -12.06 10.69
C SER A 219 1.34 -12.11 11.90
N PHE A 220 1.51 -10.96 12.54
CA PHE A 220 2.27 -10.83 13.78
C PHE A 220 1.65 -9.76 14.68
N SER A 221 1.94 -9.81 15.97
CA SER A 221 1.54 -8.76 16.91
C SER A 221 2.54 -7.61 16.87
N ILE A 222 2.04 -6.38 16.69
CA ILE A 222 2.89 -5.18 16.74
C ILE A 222 3.40 -4.84 18.15
N THR A 223 2.92 -5.53 19.20
CA THR A 223 3.42 -5.33 20.58
C THR A 223 4.91 -5.62 20.73
N SER A 224 5.51 -6.41 19.83
CA SER A 224 6.96 -6.66 19.80
C SER A 224 7.75 -5.60 19.03
N LEU A 225 7.08 -4.74 18.28
CA LEU A 225 7.67 -3.79 17.32
C LEU A 225 7.43 -2.33 17.69
N MET A 226 6.40 -2.06 18.50
CA MET A 226 6.18 -0.75 19.13
C MET A 226 6.77 -0.74 20.55
N PRO A 227 7.74 0.14 20.86
CA PRO A 227 8.01 0.46 22.25
C PRO A 227 6.75 1.11 22.82
N LEU A 228 6.13 0.45 23.80
CA LEU A 228 5.26 1.04 24.82
C LEU A 228 4.55 2.34 24.42
N SER A 229 3.46 2.22 23.66
CA SER A 229 2.48 3.29 23.47
C SER A 229 1.15 2.94 24.11
N GLY A 230 1.20 2.58 25.40
CA GLY A 230 0.03 2.48 26.27
C GLY A 230 -0.96 1.36 25.95
N GLU A 231 -1.73 0.97 26.95
CA GLU A 231 -3.08 0.45 26.71
C GLU A 231 -3.74 1.33 25.65
N ARG A 232 -4.39 0.71 24.65
CA ARG A 232 -5.16 1.37 23.58
C ARG A 232 -5.66 2.73 24.06
N SER A 233 -4.94 3.80 23.70
CA SER A 233 -5.49 5.12 23.97
C SER A 233 -6.82 5.15 23.22
N ILE A 234 -7.81 5.86 23.74
CA ILE A 234 -9.13 6.02 23.09
C ILE A 234 -8.99 6.67 21.68
N TYR A 235 -7.76 7.04 21.29
CA TYR A 235 -7.34 7.57 20.00
C TYR A 235 -6.59 6.57 19.10
N SER A 236 -6.43 5.29 19.49
CA SER A 236 -5.89 4.26 18.57
C SER A 236 -6.88 4.09 17.43
N LYS A 237 -6.52 4.62 16.26
CA LYS A 237 -7.34 4.58 15.06
C LYS A 237 -7.46 3.12 14.64
N SER A 238 -8.65 2.53 14.77
CA SER A 238 -8.90 1.17 14.28
C SER A 238 -8.55 1.07 12.78
N ASN A 239 -7.96 -0.05 12.39
CA ASN A 239 -7.51 -0.34 11.02
C ASN A 239 -6.38 0.57 10.52
N ALA A 240 -5.45 0.96 11.40
CA ALA A 240 -4.29 1.74 10.99
C ALA A 240 -3.33 0.92 10.12
N VAL A 241 -2.66 1.62 9.22
CA VAL A 241 -1.65 1.07 8.32
C VAL A 241 -0.32 1.74 8.61
N TYR A 242 0.71 0.94 8.79
CA TYR A 242 2.04 1.40 9.15
C TYR A 242 3.08 0.95 8.14
N LEU A 243 3.95 1.86 7.72
CA LEU A 243 5.16 1.55 6.98
C LEU A 243 6.18 0.96 7.95
N PHE A 244 6.78 -0.17 7.58
CA PHE A 244 7.87 -0.77 8.35
C PHE A 244 9.01 -1.21 7.41
N ASN A 245 10.19 -1.42 7.99
CA ASN A 245 11.36 -1.91 7.28
C ASN A 245 11.62 -3.39 7.66
N LEU A 246 12.15 -4.21 6.75
CA LEU A 246 12.47 -5.61 7.08
C LEU A 246 13.49 -5.73 8.22
N GLU A 247 14.38 -4.74 8.34
CA GLU A 247 15.40 -4.69 9.41
C GLU A 247 14.80 -4.62 10.81
N SER A 248 13.55 -4.18 10.94
CA SER A 248 12.91 -4.05 12.25
C SER A 248 12.30 -5.34 12.80
N ILE A 249 12.18 -6.37 11.98
CA ILE A 249 11.40 -7.56 12.27
C ILE A 249 12.30 -8.74 12.67
N ASP A 250 11.75 -9.67 13.46
CA ASP A 250 12.39 -10.93 13.81
C ASP A 250 12.93 -11.68 12.58
N GLU A 251 14.06 -12.37 12.77
CA GLU A 251 14.82 -13.03 11.71
C GLU A 251 13.99 -14.12 11.00
N GLN A 252 13.10 -14.80 11.74
CA GLN A 252 12.21 -15.81 11.18
C GLN A 252 11.19 -15.19 10.19
N LEU A 253 10.50 -14.14 10.62
CA LEU A 253 9.53 -13.41 9.78
C LEU A 253 10.20 -12.76 8.58
N ARG A 254 11.42 -12.21 8.77
CA ARG A 254 12.21 -11.64 7.68
C ARG A 254 12.47 -12.67 6.58
N LYS A 255 12.90 -13.88 6.92
CA LYS A 255 13.13 -14.96 5.94
C LYS A 255 11.84 -15.33 5.21
N ILE A 256 10.71 -15.41 5.91
CA ILE A 256 9.41 -15.71 5.29
C ILE A 256 9.04 -14.61 4.26
N ILE A 257 9.23 -13.34 4.59
CA ILE A 257 8.93 -12.22 3.69
C ILE A 257 9.89 -12.19 2.49
N GLU A 258 11.20 -12.38 2.73
CA GLU A 258 12.21 -12.36 1.65
C GLU A 258 12.03 -13.52 0.66
N THR A 259 11.52 -14.67 1.13
CA THR A 259 11.19 -15.83 0.27
C THR A 259 9.81 -15.74 -0.38
N ASN A 260 8.98 -14.76 -0.02
CA ASN A 260 7.64 -14.62 -0.59
C ASN A 260 7.72 -14.19 -2.06
N ALA A 261 7.06 -14.93 -2.95
CA ALA A 261 7.09 -14.71 -4.39
C ALA A 261 6.63 -13.30 -4.81
N ILE A 262 5.65 -12.71 -4.13
CA ILE A 262 5.14 -11.36 -4.47
C ILE A 262 6.19 -10.32 -4.13
N TYR A 263 6.87 -10.45 -2.99
CA TYR A 263 7.91 -9.52 -2.57
C TYR A 263 9.18 -9.67 -3.40
N SER A 264 9.67 -10.91 -3.61
CA SER A 264 10.89 -11.17 -4.37
C SER A 264 10.76 -10.77 -5.83
N ASN A 265 9.59 -11.00 -6.43
CA ASN A 265 9.35 -10.77 -7.85
C ASN A 265 8.61 -9.45 -8.10
N PHE A 266 8.57 -8.53 -7.14
CA PHE A 266 7.81 -7.28 -7.27
C PHE A 266 8.20 -6.46 -8.51
N ASN A 267 9.49 -6.44 -8.87
CA ASN A 267 9.99 -5.75 -10.07
C ASN A 267 9.52 -6.37 -11.39
N SER A 268 8.99 -7.60 -11.35
CA SER A 268 8.36 -8.26 -12.48
C SER A 268 6.83 -8.14 -12.42
N LEU A 269 6.24 -7.52 -11.40
CA LEU A 269 4.78 -7.39 -11.29
C LEU A 269 4.24 -6.53 -12.44
N VAL A 270 3.48 -7.16 -13.33
CA VAL A 270 2.85 -6.52 -14.49
C VAL A 270 1.47 -6.00 -14.13
N GLY A 271 0.75 -6.72 -13.27
CA GLY A 271 -0.62 -6.38 -12.95
C GLY A 271 -1.29 -7.34 -11.99
N THR A 272 -2.58 -7.15 -11.80
CA THR A 272 -3.46 -8.10 -11.12
C THR A 272 -4.60 -8.51 -12.05
N VAL A 273 -5.03 -9.75 -11.95
CA VAL A 273 -6.15 -10.31 -12.73
C VAL A 273 -7.39 -9.45 -12.50
N TRP A 274 -8.07 -9.09 -13.59
CA TRP A 274 -9.16 -8.12 -13.59
C TRP A 274 -10.47 -8.74 -14.04
N GLU A 275 -11.57 -8.05 -13.75
CA GLU A 275 -12.91 -8.45 -14.17
C GLU A 275 -13.04 -8.63 -15.70
N GLY A 276 -13.91 -9.56 -16.10
CA GLY A 276 -14.08 -9.97 -17.50
C GLY A 276 -13.00 -10.93 -18.01
N SER A 277 -12.20 -11.51 -17.11
CA SER A 277 -11.36 -12.67 -17.40
C SER A 277 -12.19 -13.92 -17.67
N THR A 278 -11.65 -14.83 -18.48
CA THR A 278 -12.27 -16.10 -18.90
C THR A 278 -11.25 -17.23 -18.78
N ILE A 279 -11.68 -18.48 -18.99
CA ILE A 279 -10.79 -19.66 -18.97
C ILE A 279 -9.64 -19.52 -19.98
N ASN A 280 -9.92 -18.95 -21.16
CA ASN A 280 -8.95 -18.87 -22.26
C ASN A 280 -8.12 -17.58 -22.23
N LYS A 281 -8.64 -16.50 -21.64
CA LYS A 281 -8.00 -15.18 -21.66
C LYS A 281 -8.18 -14.50 -20.32
N ILE A 282 -7.11 -13.98 -19.75
CA ILE A 282 -7.19 -13.11 -18.58
C ILE A 282 -7.11 -11.65 -19.03
N ARG A 283 -7.80 -10.80 -18.29
CA ARG A 283 -7.57 -9.36 -18.29
C ARG A 283 -6.74 -9.04 -17.06
N PHE A 284 -5.85 -8.06 -17.16
CA PHE A 284 -5.11 -7.58 -16.00
C PHE A 284 -5.01 -6.07 -16.01
N ASN A 285 -5.06 -5.44 -14.84
CA ASN A 285 -4.82 -4.01 -14.72
C ASN A 285 -3.31 -3.72 -14.84
N LYS A 286 -2.92 -2.76 -15.68
CA LYS A 286 -1.52 -2.35 -15.85
C LYS A 286 -1.03 -1.70 -14.55
N LEU A 287 -0.08 -2.35 -13.88
CA LEU A 287 0.54 -1.83 -12.67
C LEU A 287 2.00 -1.42 -12.88
N PHE A 288 2.60 -1.53 -14.05
CA PHE A 288 3.99 -1.09 -14.30
C PHE A 288 4.08 0.34 -14.85
N SER A 289 5.20 1.01 -14.56
CA SER A 289 5.53 2.33 -15.12
C SER A 289 5.99 2.22 -16.58
N ASP A 290 5.94 3.33 -17.30
CA ASP A 290 6.40 3.36 -18.70
C ASP A 290 7.92 3.18 -18.80
N GLU A 291 8.66 3.56 -17.76
CA GLU A 291 10.10 3.28 -17.63
C GLU A 291 10.37 1.76 -17.58
N LEU A 292 9.64 1.03 -16.73
CA LEU A 292 9.77 -0.42 -16.63
C LEU A 292 9.31 -1.12 -17.92
N GLN A 293 8.30 -0.57 -18.59
CA GLN A 293 7.86 -1.07 -19.90
C GLN A 293 8.99 -1.03 -20.93
N LEU A 294 9.73 0.08 -21.00
CA LEU A 294 10.86 0.24 -21.92
C LEU A 294 12.05 -0.63 -21.52
N GLU A 295 12.39 -0.66 -20.23
CA GLU A 295 13.51 -1.45 -19.70
C GLU A 295 13.33 -2.95 -19.97
N ARG A 296 12.12 -3.47 -19.72
CA ARG A 296 11.79 -4.89 -19.80
C ARG A 296 11.15 -5.29 -21.14
N MET A 297 11.02 -4.36 -22.08
CA MET A 297 10.39 -4.56 -23.39
C MET A 297 8.99 -5.20 -23.27
N ILE A 298 8.19 -4.73 -22.32
CA ILE A 298 6.84 -5.25 -22.10
C ILE A 298 5.92 -4.75 -23.22
N GLY A 299 5.32 -5.69 -23.93
CA GLY A 299 4.42 -5.41 -25.06
C GLY A 299 3.68 -6.65 -25.56
N GLU A 300 3.06 -6.53 -26.72
CA GLU A 300 2.41 -7.66 -27.41
C GLU A 300 3.41 -8.83 -27.56
N GLY A 301 2.93 -10.05 -27.31
CA GLY A 301 3.72 -11.27 -27.36
C GLY A 301 4.48 -11.59 -26.07
N SER A 302 4.62 -10.64 -25.14
CA SER A 302 5.29 -10.88 -23.86
C SER A 302 4.57 -11.95 -23.04
N ILE A 303 5.36 -12.76 -22.34
CA ILE A 303 4.84 -13.84 -21.49
C ILE A 303 4.72 -13.37 -20.06
N ILE A 304 3.54 -13.56 -19.49
CA ILE A 304 3.25 -13.33 -18.08
C ILE A 304 2.84 -14.64 -17.41
N GLU A 305 3.08 -14.72 -16.12
CA GLU A 305 2.79 -15.86 -15.27
C GLU A 305 1.82 -15.44 -14.16
N THR A 306 0.83 -16.29 -13.90
CA THR A 306 -0.04 -16.19 -12.72
C THR A 306 -0.40 -17.59 -12.25
N THR A 307 -1.09 -17.70 -11.12
CA THR A 307 -1.36 -18.99 -10.48
C THR A 307 -2.82 -19.41 -10.63
N ILE A 308 -3.04 -20.70 -10.91
CA ILE A 308 -4.34 -21.37 -10.84
C ILE A 308 -4.17 -22.55 -9.89
N ALA A 309 -4.90 -22.55 -8.78
CA ALA A 309 -4.86 -23.66 -7.80
C ALA A 309 -3.42 -24.10 -7.42
N ASN A 310 -2.51 -23.13 -7.25
CA ASN A 310 -1.07 -23.30 -6.94
C ASN A 310 -0.19 -23.79 -8.10
N GLU A 311 -0.73 -23.96 -9.30
CA GLU A 311 0.06 -24.20 -10.51
C GLU A 311 0.45 -22.88 -11.16
N SER A 312 1.71 -22.74 -11.54
CA SER A 312 2.16 -21.66 -12.42
C SER A 312 1.60 -21.88 -13.83
N VAL A 313 0.98 -20.83 -14.37
CA VAL A 313 0.36 -20.84 -15.69
C VAL A 313 0.81 -19.64 -16.49
N LEU A 314 1.26 -19.91 -17.71
CA LEU A 314 1.73 -18.92 -18.66
C LEU A 314 0.60 -18.37 -19.52
N TYR A 315 0.67 -17.06 -19.75
CA TYR A 315 -0.21 -16.29 -20.61
C TYR A 315 0.61 -15.39 -21.52
N GLN A 316 0.15 -15.17 -22.75
CA GLN A 316 0.78 -14.26 -23.70
C GLN A 316 -0.06 -13.01 -23.87
N ILE A 317 0.53 -11.82 -23.69
CA ILE A 317 -0.16 -10.55 -23.94
C ILE A 317 -0.51 -10.45 -25.43
N ILE A 318 -1.79 -10.22 -25.74
CA ILE A 318 -2.30 -10.11 -27.12
C ILE A 318 -2.92 -8.75 -27.44
N ASP A 319 -3.29 -7.98 -26.41
CA ASP A 319 -3.99 -6.70 -26.59
C ASP A 319 -3.90 -5.85 -25.31
N ALA A 320 -4.12 -4.55 -25.44
CA ALA A 320 -4.28 -3.62 -24.32
C ALA A 320 -5.27 -2.51 -24.68
N ARG A 321 -6.17 -2.19 -23.76
CA ARG A 321 -7.17 -1.14 -23.93
C ARG A 321 -7.14 -0.13 -22.79
N THR A 322 -7.37 1.13 -23.12
CA THR A 322 -7.66 2.16 -22.11
C THR A 322 -9.11 2.06 -21.67
N ASN A 323 -9.38 2.41 -20.43
CA ASN A 323 -10.70 2.48 -19.85
C ASN A 323 -10.75 3.64 -18.84
N GLU A 324 -11.95 4.08 -18.48
CA GLU A 324 -12.13 5.04 -17.38
C GLU A 324 -13.19 4.55 -16.39
N GLU A 325 -13.02 4.92 -15.13
CA GLU A 325 -14.08 4.83 -14.12
C GLU A 325 -14.52 6.23 -13.69
N SER A 326 -15.83 6.42 -13.57
CA SER A 326 -16.40 7.64 -13.01
C SER A 326 -16.39 7.58 -11.49
N LEU A 327 -15.84 8.60 -10.86
CA LEU A 327 -15.76 8.74 -9.42
C LEU A 327 -16.71 9.85 -8.95
N GLU A 328 -16.85 10.00 -7.63
CA GLU A 328 -17.65 11.08 -7.05
C GLU A 328 -17.13 12.47 -7.47
N PHE A 329 -18.00 13.48 -7.39
CA PHE A 329 -17.66 14.88 -7.67
C PHE A 329 -17.12 15.18 -9.08
N LYS A 330 -17.47 14.36 -10.07
CA LYS A 330 -17.03 14.46 -11.48
C LYS A 330 -15.54 14.18 -11.70
N ASP A 331 -14.89 13.50 -10.77
CA ASP A 331 -13.54 12.99 -10.98
C ASP A 331 -13.62 11.73 -11.87
N THR A 332 -12.65 11.54 -12.76
CA THR A 332 -12.56 10.33 -13.59
C THR A 332 -11.16 9.78 -13.50
N HIS A 333 -11.06 8.46 -13.42
CA HIS A 333 -9.78 7.78 -13.35
C HIS A 333 -9.60 6.92 -14.60
N GLY A 334 -8.64 7.30 -15.42
CA GLY A 334 -8.21 6.52 -16.58
C GLY A 334 -7.21 5.44 -16.18
N PHE A 335 -7.38 4.24 -16.72
CA PHE A 335 -6.49 3.11 -16.48
C PHE A 335 -6.37 2.23 -17.73
N THR A 336 -5.36 1.35 -17.75
CA THR A 336 -5.08 0.47 -18.90
C THR A 336 -5.28 -0.98 -18.49
N ILE A 337 -6.02 -1.72 -19.31
CA ILE A 337 -6.30 -3.14 -19.09
C ILE A 337 -5.65 -3.94 -20.21
N GLY A 338 -4.68 -4.76 -19.86
CA GLY A 338 -4.08 -5.74 -20.75
C GLY A 338 -4.96 -6.97 -20.89
N THR A 339 -4.89 -7.65 -22.03
CA THR A 339 -5.50 -8.95 -22.27
C THR A 339 -4.42 -9.95 -22.65
N ALA A 340 -4.39 -11.09 -21.98
CA ALA A 340 -3.44 -12.15 -22.24
C ALA A 340 -4.12 -13.50 -22.48
N GLN A 341 -3.70 -14.19 -23.54
CA GLN A 341 -4.18 -15.51 -23.95
C GLN A 341 -3.47 -16.60 -23.15
N LYS A 342 -4.24 -17.55 -22.60
CA LYS A 342 -3.70 -18.70 -21.88
C LYS A 342 -2.89 -19.58 -22.82
N LEU A 343 -1.66 -19.89 -22.43
CA LEU A 343 -0.80 -20.86 -23.09
C LEU A 343 -0.87 -22.22 -22.38
N GLY A 344 -0.80 -22.21 -21.04
CA GLY A 344 -0.77 -23.43 -20.21
C GLY A 344 0.37 -23.43 -19.21
N GLN A 345 0.59 -24.56 -18.56
CA GLN A 345 1.73 -24.77 -17.67
C GLN A 345 2.89 -25.33 -18.50
N TYR A 346 4.05 -24.69 -18.47
CA TYR A 346 5.22 -25.20 -19.18
C TYR A 346 5.89 -26.30 -18.36
N ASN A 347 5.91 -27.52 -18.91
CA ASN A 347 6.65 -28.64 -18.33
C ASN A 347 8.11 -28.57 -18.81
N MET A 348 9.02 -28.38 -17.86
CA MET A 348 10.45 -28.18 -18.12
C MET A 348 11.16 -29.43 -18.65
N ASP A 349 10.77 -30.61 -18.17
CA ASP A 349 11.39 -31.89 -18.56
C ASP A 349 10.95 -32.29 -19.97
N LEU A 350 9.65 -32.16 -20.21
CA LEU A 350 8.99 -32.56 -21.46
C LEU A 350 9.00 -31.45 -22.53
N LYS A 351 9.40 -30.23 -22.15
CA LYS A 351 9.47 -29.02 -22.99
C LYS A 351 8.15 -28.76 -23.72
N GLU A 352 7.03 -28.86 -22.99
CA GLU A 352 5.68 -28.74 -23.55
C GLU A 352 4.75 -27.86 -22.72
N LEU A 353 3.66 -27.39 -23.33
CA LEU A 353 2.60 -26.65 -22.64
C LEU A 353 1.45 -27.59 -22.30
N ASN A 354 1.28 -27.85 -21.00
CA ASN A 354 0.17 -28.63 -20.47
C ASN A 354 -1.07 -27.76 -20.25
N THR A 355 -2.24 -28.34 -20.52
CA THR A 355 -3.52 -27.65 -20.29
C THR A 355 -3.83 -27.60 -18.81
N VAL A 356 -3.93 -26.40 -18.25
CA VAL A 356 -4.50 -26.21 -16.91
C VAL A 356 -6.00 -25.95 -17.06
N LYS A 357 -6.81 -26.64 -16.27
CA LYS A 357 -8.27 -26.49 -16.32
C LYS A 357 -8.64 -25.39 -15.33
N TRP A 358 -9.45 -24.41 -15.75
CA TRP A 358 -9.90 -23.22 -15.00
C TRP A 358 -9.16 -21.90 -15.25
N LEU A 359 -9.62 -20.84 -14.59
CA LEU A 359 -9.06 -19.48 -14.62
C LEU A 359 -8.45 -19.10 -13.24
N PRO A 360 -7.57 -18.09 -13.18
CA PRO A 360 -7.07 -17.55 -11.92
C PRO A 360 -8.16 -16.79 -11.16
N GLU A 361 -7.98 -16.65 -9.85
CA GLU A 361 -8.83 -15.80 -9.02
C GLU A 361 -8.68 -14.32 -9.39
N ILE A 362 -9.75 -13.55 -9.20
CA ILE A 362 -9.70 -12.10 -9.42
C ILE A 362 -8.70 -11.46 -8.46
N TYR A 363 -7.95 -10.49 -8.96
CA TYR A 363 -6.85 -9.80 -8.29
C TYR A 363 -5.60 -10.63 -8.00
N ASN A 364 -5.53 -11.90 -8.46
CA ASN A 364 -4.26 -12.63 -8.41
C ASN A 364 -3.17 -11.83 -9.14
N PRO A 365 -1.95 -11.74 -8.57
CA PRO A 365 -0.87 -11.04 -9.22
C PRO A 365 -0.44 -11.78 -10.49
N ALA A 366 -0.07 -10.99 -11.50
CA ALA A 366 0.49 -11.43 -12.76
C ALA A 366 1.89 -10.83 -12.92
N PHE A 367 2.87 -11.70 -13.12
CA PHE A 367 4.27 -11.34 -13.20
C PHE A 367 4.79 -11.51 -14.63
N LEU A 368 5.71 -10.67 -15.06
CA LEU A 368 6.45 -10.87 -16.29
C LEU A 368 7.33 -12.10 -16.10
N LEU A 369 7.26 -13.04 -17.03
CA LEU A 369 8.16 -14.19 -16.98
C LEU A 369 9.56 -13.72 -17.33
N ASP A 370 10.45 -13.68 -16.33
CA ASP A 370 11.84 -13.37 -16.57
C ASP A 370 12.49 -14.46 -17.45
N PRO A 371 13.44 -14.10 -18.31
CA PRO A 371 14.19 -15.07 -19.08
C PRO A 371 14.91 -16.00 -18.10
N SER A 372 14.50 -17.27 -18.07
CA SER A 372 15.15 -18.26 -17.22
C SER A 372 16.64 -18.35 -17.55
N GLN A 373 17.46 -18.70 -16.55
CA GLN A 373 18.87 -19.07 -16.77
C GLN A 373 19.04 -20.34 -17.61
N LEU A 374 17.96 -20.88 -18.20
CA LEU A 374 18.05 -22.03 -19.10
C LEU A 374 18.88 -21.66 -20.32
N GLU A 375 19.84 -22.51 -20.64
CA GLU A 375 20.52 -22.44 -21.92
C GLU A 375 19.54 -22.78 -23.04
N TYR A 376 19.43 -21.88 -24.01
CA TYR A 376 18.65 -22.09 -25.22
C TYR A 376 19.56 -22.52 -26.36
N ASN A 377 19.35 -23.73 -26.87
CA ASN A 377 20.03 -24.25 -28.06
C ASN A 377 19.07 -24.29 -29.24
N SER A 378 19.30 -23.46 -30.26
CA SER A 378 18.44 -23.39 -31.45
C SER A 378 18.38 -24.69 -32.26
N ALA A 379 19.36 -25.58 -32.12
CA ALA A 379 19.33 -26.88 -32.80
C ALA A 379 18.17 -27.76 -32.31
N ASP A 380 17.83 -27.69 -31.03
CA ASP A 380 16.87 -28.58 -30.37
C ASP A 380 15.41 -28.10 -30.49
N PHE A 381 15.21 -26.84 -30.89
CA PHE A 381 13.91 -26.18 -30.87
C PHE A 381 13.60 -25.52 -32.21
N ILE A 382 12.31 -25.44 -32.57
CA ILE A 382 11.87 -24.66 -33.74
C ILE A 382 11.71 -23.17 -33.44
N GLY A 383 11.67 -22.84 -32.16
CA GLY A 383 11.58 -21.48 -31.67
C GLY A 383 11.47 -21.49 -30.15
N ARG A 384 11.15 -20.33 -29.59
CA ARG A 384 10.92 -20.14 -28.15
C ARG A 384 9.76 -19.21 -27.91
N LEU A 385 9.17 -19.28 -26.72
CA LEU A 385 8.20 -18.28 -26.31
C LEU A 385 8.86 -16.89 -26.29
N PRO A 386 8.19 -15.82 -26.76
CA PRO A 386 8.83 -14.51 -26.93
C PRO A 386 9.46 -13.98 -25.64
N ASN A 387 10.66 -13.40 -25.76
CA ASN A 387 11.43 -12.85 -24.63
C ASN A 387 11.74 -13.85 -23.50
N THR A 388 11.71 -15.15 -23.78
CA THR A 388 12.08 -16.21 -22.81
C THR A 388 13.11 -17.18 -23.42
N ASN A 389 13.60 -18.11 -22.60
CA ASN A 389 14.37 -19.27 -23.06
C ASN A 389 13.54 -20.56 -23.12
N TYR A 390 12.21 -20.46 -23.08
CA TYR A 390 11.33 -21.63 -23.11
C TYR A 390 11.17 -22.08 -24.56
N GLY A 391 11.99 -23.05 -24.95
CA GLY A 391 12.01 -23.61 -26.29
C GLY A 391 10.77 -24.43 -26.60
N ILE A 392 10.35 -24.41 -27.87
CA ILE A 392 9.27 -25.23 -28.40
C ILE A 392 9.88 -26.28 -29.34
N PRO A 393 9.90 -27.57 -28.95
CA PRO A 393 10.47 -28.62 -29.77
C PRO A 393 9.46 -29.16 -30.79
N ILE A 394 9.98 -29.84 -31.82
CA ILE A 394 9.17 -30.74 -32.66
C ILE A 394 9.26 -32.11 -32.00
N ARG A 395 8.19 -32.57 -31.34
CA ARG A 395 8.23 -33.83 -30.58
C ARG A 395 8.41 -35.05 -31.47
N ASN A 396 7.69 -35.09 -32.58
CA ASN A 396 7.75 -36.18 -33.54
C ASN A 396 7.89 -35.62 -34.96
N PRO A 397 9.13 -35.52 -35.49
CA PRO A 397 9.35 -35.05 -36.86
C PRO A 397 8.60 -35.85 -37.93
N ASN A 398 8.32 -37.14 -37.68
CA ASN A 398 7.55 -37.97 -38.62
C ASN A 398 6.10 -37.50 -38.78
N GLU A 399 5.53 -36.82 -37.78
CA GLU A 399 4.18 -36.26 -37.87
C GLU A 399 4.11 -35.10 -38.87
N LEU A 400 5.20 -34.37 -39.08
CA LEU A 400 5.27 -33.32 -40.10
C LEU A 400 5.15 -33.85 -41.54
N VAL A 401 5.48 -35.13 -41.74
CA VAL A 401 5.43 -35.81 -43.05
C VAL A 401 4.12 -36.56 -43.22
N THR A 402 3.73 -37.31 -42.18
CA THR A 402 2.54 -38.17 -42.22
C THR A 402 1.23 -37.40 -42.12
N HIS A 403 1.24 -36.23 -41.47
CA HIS A 403 0.12 -35.31 -41.41
C HIS A 403 0.40 -34.09 -42.27
N ASN A 404 -0.65 -33.56 -42.88
CA ASN A 404 -0.54 -32.36 -43.69
C ASN A 404 -0.14 -31.17 -42.81
N THR A 405 1.00 -30.54 -43.13
CA THR A 405 1.48 -29.33 -42.47
C THR A 405 1.27 -28.12 -43.38
N ALA A 406 0.68 -27.04 -42.85
CA ALA A 406 0.49 -25.79 -43.58
C ALA A 406 1.15 -24.63 -42.83
N ILE A 407 2.03 -23.88 -43.51
CA ILE A 407 2.66 -22.67 -42.97
C ILE A 407 1.97 -21.45 -43.59
N LEU A 408 1.23 -20.71 -42.77
CA LEU A 408 0.40 -19.58 -43.20
C LEU A 408 0.91 -18.27 -42.62
N GLY A 409 0.66 -17.15 -43.32
CA GLY A 409 1.03 -15.83 -42.84
C GLY A 409 1.15 -14.79 -43.95
N ILE A 410 1.19 -13.51 -43.58
CA ILE A 410 1.30 -12.38 -44.50
C ILE A 410 2.68 -12.31 -45.19
N LEU A 411 2.81 -11.48 -46.22
CA LEU A 411 4.09 -11.30 -46.92
C LEU A 411 5.18 -10.80 -45.96
N GLY A 412 6.39 -11.34 -46.05
CA GLY A 412 7.54 -10.92 -45.24
C GLY A 412 7.60 -11.44 -43.81
N ILE A 413 6.58 -12.17 -43.32
CA ILE A 413 6.54 -12.65 -41.91
C ILE A 413 7.51 -13.81 -41.59
N GLY A 414 8.32 -14.25 -42.56
CA GLY A 414 9.30 -15.32 -42.34
C GLY A 414 8.81 -16.74 -42.65
N LYS A 415 7.72 -16.92 -43.43
CA LYS A 415 7.25 -18.25 -43.86
C LYS A 415 8.37 -19.13 -44.44
N SER A 416 9.14 -18.61 -45.40
CA SER A 416 10.25 -19.35 -46.02
C SER A 416 11.34 -19.71 -45.01
N CYS A 417 11.65 -18.82 -44.06
CA CYS A 417 12.64 -19.07 -43.01
C CYS A 417 12.22 -20.25 -42.12
N LEU A 418 10.96 -20.24 -41.65
CA LEU A 418 10.40 -21.35 -40.89
C LEU A 418 10.41 -22.66 -41.68
N THR A 419 10.10 -22.62 -42.97
CA THR A 419 10.20 -23.80 -43.83
C THR A 419 11.62 -24.34 -43.90
N PHE A 420 12.64 -23.50 -44.07
CA PHE A 420 14.03 -23.95 -44.17
C PHE A 420 14.53 -24.60 -42.86
N GLU A 421 14.20 -23.99 -41.71
CA GLU A 421 14.47 -24.56 -40.39
C GLU A 421 13.78 -25.93 -40.20
N LEU A 422 12.52 -26.04 -40.59
CA LEU A 422 11.78 -27.31 -40.55
C LEU A 422 12.44 -28.37 -41.42
N LEU A 423 12.78 -28.03 -42.66
CA LEU A 423 13.42 -28.96 -43.59
C LEU A 423 14.77 -29.45 -43.07
N GLN A 424 15.59 -28.55 -42.55
CA GLN A 424 16.87 -28.91 -41.94
C GLN A 424 16.67 -29.92 -40.80
N LYS A 425 15.75 -29.63 -39.87
CA LYS A 425 15.47 -30.53 -38.74
C LYS A 425 14.90 -31.87 -39.19
N LEU A 426 14.01 -31.86 -40.19
CA LEU A 426 13.40 -33.05 -40.77
C LEU A 426 14.45 -33.98 -41.38
N LEU A 427 15.30 -33.45 -42.27
CA LEU A 427 16.36 -34.22 -42.94
C LEU A 427 17.42 -34.74 -41.96
N ASN A 428 17.70 -34.00 -40.89
CA ASN A 428 18.66 -34.43 -39.87
C ASN A 428 18.12 -35.53 -38.95
N SER A 429 16.79 -35.66 -38.83
CA SER A 429 16.15 -36.57 -37.86
C SER A 429 15.37 -37.72 -38.47
N THR A 430 15.15 -37.72 -39.79
CA THR A 430 14.33 -38.71 -40.49
C THR A 430 14.91 -39.06 -41.86
N ASP A 431 14.60 -40.25 -42.36
CA ASP A 431 14.97 -40.69 -43.71
C ASP A 431 13.83 -40.38 -44.69
N VAL A 432 13.85 -39.15 -45.23
CA VAL A 432 12.74 -38.62 -46.04
C VAL A 432 13.27 -37.91 -47.29
N LYS A 433 12.47 -37.95 -48.35
CA LYS A 433 12.72 -37.20 -49.58
C LYS A 433 11.72 -36.07 -49.69
N VAL A 434 12.23 -34.86 -49.90
CA VAL A 434 11.40 -33.64 -50.01
C VAL A 434 11.44 -33.13 -51.44
N PHE A 435 10.27 -32.96 -52.04
CA PHE A 435 10.12 -32.29 -53.33
C PHE A 435 9.65 -30.85 -53.11
N CYS A 436 10.48 -29.89 -53.50
CA CYS A 436 10.20 -28.46 -53.32
C CYS A 436 9.79 -27.83 -54.65
N ILE A 437 8.54 -27.36 -54.74
CA ILE A 437 8.06 -26.55 -55.86
C ILE A 437 8.30 -25.06 -55.51
N ASP A 438 9.44 -24.53 -55.93
CA ASP A 438 9.83 -23.15 -55.62
C ASP A 438 9.28 -22.14 -56.63
N LEU A 439 8.05 -21.69 -56.40
CA LEU A 439 7.41 -20.64 -57.19
C LEU A 439 8.08 -19.26 -57.04
N THR A 440 8.87 -19.06 -55.98
CA THR A 440 9.44 -17.75 -55.60
C THR A 440 10.91 -17.59 -55.97
N ASN A 441 11.55 -18.68 -56.41
CA ASN A 441 13.00 -18.78 -56.65
C ASN A 441 13.86 -18.37 -55.44
N GLN A 442 13.33 -18.58 -54.22
CA GLN A 442 14.02 -18.29 -52.96
C GLN A 442 14.77 -19.50 -52.41
N TYR A 443 14.24 -20.71 -52.62
CA TYR A 443 14.76 -21.96 -52.07
C TYR A 443 16.12 -22.26 -52.68
N ALA A 444 16.25 -22.12 -54.01
CA ALA A 444 17.52 -22.34 -54.70
C ALA A 444 18.67 -21.46 -54.17
N LYS A 445 18.35 -20.29 -53.62
CA LYS A 445 19.34 -19.33 -53.09
C LYS A 445 19.61 -19.51 -51.60
N ALA A 446 18.57 -19.76 -50.80
CA ALA A 446 18.65 -19.74 -49.34
C ALA A 446 18.87 -21.12 -48.72
N LEU A 447 18.33 -22.19 -49.33
CA LEU A 447 18.38 -23.55 -48.79
C LEU A 447 19.81 -24.08 -48.55
N PRO A 448 20.82 -23.77 -49.39
CA PRO A 448 22.21 -24.22 -49.16
C PRO A 448 22.84 -23.69 -47.85
N SER A 449 22.27 -22.64 -47.24
CA SER A 449 22.72 -22.15 -45.93
C SER A 449 22.20 -22.98 -44.76
N TYR A 450 21.16 -23.79 -44.98
CA TYR A 450 20.53 -24.62 -43.95
C TYR A 450 20.87 -26.10 -44.13
N ILE A 451 21.01 -26.56 -45.37
CA ILE A 451 21.19 -27.98 -45.70
C ILE A 451 22.43 -28.15 -46.57
N ALA A 452 23.17 -29.24 -46.37
CA ALA A 452 24.34 -29.56 -47.18
C ALA A 452 23.98 -29.61 -48.68
N ALA A 453 24.77 -28.92 -49.52
CA ALA A 453 24.49 -28.78 -50.95
C ALA A 453 24.39 -30.11 -51.70
N GLU A 454 25.06 -31.16 -51.20
CA GLU A 454 25.03 -32.52 -51.75
C GLU A 454 23.64 -33.19 -51.67
N LEU A 455 22.82 -32.78 -50.70
CA LEU A 455 21.46 -33.28 -50.53
C LEU A 455 20.45 -32.54 -51.43
N ILE A 456 20.88 -31.48 -52.12
CA ILE A 456 20.03 -30.62 -52.93
C ILE A 456 20.20 -30.98 -54.40
N GLN A 457 19.15 -31.58 -54.97
CA GLN A 457 19.07 -31.86 -56.41
C GLN A 457 18.14 -30.87 -57.11
N GLN A 458 18.58 -30.28 -58.22
CA GLN A 458 17.70 -29.51 -59.11
C GLN A 458 17.19 -30.43 -60.22
N ASP A 459 15.87 -30.60 -60.31
CA ASP A 459 15.23 -31.55 -61.24
C ASP A 459 15.33 -31.15 -62.71
N PHE A 460 15.45 -29.85 -63.02
CA PHE A 460 15.53 -29.39 -64.40
C PHE A 460 16.95 -29.00 -64.77
N SER A 461 17.46 -29.59 -65.86
CA SER A 461 18.66 -29.07 -66.51
C SER A 461 18.41 -27.63 -66.97
N SER A 462 19.46 -26.81 -66.99
CA SER A 462 19.40 -25.43 -67.47
C SER A 462 18.81 -25.33 -68.88
N GLU A 463 19.01 -26.35 -69.71
CA GLU A 463 18.40 -26.50 -71.05
C GLU A 463 16.89 -26.80 -71.01
N ALA A 464 16.42 -27.64 -70.09
CA ALA A 464 15.01 -27.94 -69.92
C ALA A 464 14.23 -26.72 -69.38
N ILE A 465 14.82 -25.97 -68.43
CA ILE A 465 14.26 -24.71 -67.94
C ILE A 465 14.14 -23.70 -69.09
N LYS A 466 15.17 -23.61 -69.95
CA LYS A 466 15.17 -22.71 -71.10
C LYS A 466 14.07 -23.09 -72.11
N LYS A 467 13.93 -24.38 -72.45
CA LYS A 467 12.84 -24.88 -73.30
C LYS A 467 11.45 -24.60 -72.72
N LEU A 468 11.25 -24.75 -71.41
CA LEU A 468 9.96 -24.46 -70.76
C LEU A 468 9.63 -22.96 -70.77
N LYS A 469 10.65 -22.09 -70.66
CA LYS A 469 10.46 -20.63 -70.82
C LYS A 469 10.16 -20.25 -72.26
N ASP A 470 10.85 -20.87 -73.21
CA ASP A 470 10.71 -20.58 -74.63
C ASP A 470 9.38 -21.12 -75.20
N ASN A 471 8.82 -22.19 -74.62
CA ASN A 471 7.52 -22.78 -75.02
C ASN A 471 6.28 -22.16 -74.35
N ASN A 472 6.46 -21.19 -73.44
CA ASN A 472 5.36 -20.48 -72.74
C ASN A 472 5.16 -19.04 -73.24
N ILE A 473 5.49 -18.77 -74.52
CA ILE A 473 5.11 -17.53 -75.22
C ILE A 473 3.83 -17.75 -76.02
#